data_AF-A0A9D2CQ86-F1
#
_entry.id   AF-A0A9D2CQ86-F1
#
_cell.length_a   1.000
_cell.length_b   1.000
_cell.length_c   1.000
_cell.angle_alpha   90.00
_cell.angle_beta   90.00
_cell.angle_gamma   90.00
#
_symmetry.space_group_name_H-M   'P 1'
#
loop_
_entity.id
_entity.type
_entity.pdbx_description
1 polymer ?
#
loop_
_entity_poly.entity_id
_entity_poly.type
_entity_poly.pdbx_seq_one_letter_code
_entity_poly.pdbx_strand_id
1 'polypeptide(L)' 'MSATTIKATGLTCNHCAMSVREEIEEVENVTGVKVDVVKGGESTVTINHTGDLDTEAVSAAIEEAGFTPVG' A
#
# COMPACT_ATOMS: atom_id res chain seq x y z
N MET A 1 16.56 -4.44 6.10
CA MET A 1 15.12 -4.11 6.18
C MET A 1 15.00 -2.65 5.78
N SER A 2 14.22 -2.40 4.74
CA SER A 2 13.97 -1.07 4.19
C SER A 2 12.47 -0.79 4.25
N ALA A 3 12.11 0.48 4.27
CA ALA A 3 10.71 0.91 4.25
C ALA A 3 10.48 1.87 3.08
N THR A 4 9.47 1.58 2.27
CA THR A 4 9.00 2.45 1.19
C THR A 4 7.65 3.02 1.60
N THR A 5 7.45 4.32 1.39
CA THR A 5 6.18 4.99 1.73
C THR A 5 5.55 5.51 0.45
N ILE A 6 4.27 5.18 0.26
CA ILE A 6 3.47 5.59 -0.89
C ILE A 6 2.19 6.22 -0.34
N LYS A 7 1.68 7.25 -1.01
CA LYS A 7 0.37 7.80 -0.67
C LYS A 7 -0.70 7.15 -1.53
N ALA A 8 -1.92 7.04 -1.02
CA ALA A 8 -3.05 6.56 -1.78
C ALA A 8 -4.29 7.40 -1.43
N THR A 9 -5.13 7.66 -2.42
CA THR A 9 -6.39 8.38 -2.23
C THR A 9 -7.59 7.45 -2.41
N GLY A 10 -8.73 7.81 -1.82
CA GLY A 10 -9.96 7.01 -1.90
C GLY A 10 -10.15 6.00 -0.76
N LEU A 11 -9.11 5.73 0.03
CA LEU A 11 -9.19 4.92 1.26
C LEU A 11 -10.09 5.63 2.29
N THR A 12 -11.35 5.22 2.37
CA THR A 12 -12.36 5.82 3.27
C THR A 12 -12.80 4.87 4.38
N CYS A 13 -12.41 3.60 4.31
CA CYS A 13 -12.86 2.55 5.22
C CYS A 13 -11.71 1.65 5.71
N ASN A 14 -11.78 1.12 6.94
CA ASN A 14 -10.74 0.22 7.46
C ASN A 14 -10.68 -1.10 6.67
N HIS A 15 -11.79 -1.59 6.13
CA HIS A 15 -11.78 -2.77 5.25
C HIS A 15 -11.03 -2.50 3.94
N CYS A 16 -11.16 -1.29 3.40
CA CYS A 16 -10.47 -0.86 2.19
C CYS A 16 -8.94 -0.93 2.37
N ALA A 17 -8.47 -0.50 3.54
CA ALA A 17 -7.06 -0.57 3.90
C ALA A 17 -6.57 -1.99 4.18
N MET A 18 -7.43 -2.86 4.70
CA MET A 18 -7.12 -4.28 4.85
C MET A 18 -6.92 -4.93 3.49
N SER A 19 -7.82 -4.69 2.52
CA SER A 19 -7.66 -5.21 1.16
C SER A 19 -6.37 -4.74 0.51
N VAL A 20 -6.07 -3.43 0.53
CA VAL A 20 -4.79 -2.91 0.00
C VAL A 20 -3.59 -3.56 0.69
N ARG A 21 -3.66 -3.74 2.01
CA ARG A 21 -2.59 -4.38 2.77
C ARG A 21 -2.38 -5.82 2.31
N GLU A 22 -3.45 -6.61 2.17
CA GLU A 22 -3.36 -8.01 1.76
C GLU A 22 -2.72 -8.13 0.38
N GLU A 23 -3.17 -7.34 -0.61
CA GLU A 23 -2.60 -7.35 -1.96
C GLU A 23 -1.11 -6.95 -1.97
N ILE A 24 -0.70 -5.95 -1.19
CA ILE A 24 0.72 -5.54 -1.11
C ILE A 24 1.56 -6.58 -0.35
N GLU A 25 0.99 -7.29 0.62
CA GLU A 25 1.70 -8.37 1.34
C GLU A 25 1.98 -9.58 0.45
N GLU A 26 1.27 -9.73 -0.68
CA GLU A 26 1.57 -10.76 -1.70
C GLU A 26 2.75 -10.40 -2.61
N VAL A 27 3.19 -9.13 -2.62
CA VAL A 27 4.35 -8.70 -3.40
C VAL A 27 5.63 -9.32 -2.82
N GLU A 28 6.49 -9.86 -3.70
CA GLU A 28 7.76 -10.44 -3.28
C GLU A 28 8.59 -9.45 -2.46
N ASN A 29 9.35 -9.99 -1.50
CA ASN A 29 10.19 -9.25 -0.56
C ASN A 29 9.45 -8.38 0.47
N VAL A 30 8.12 -8.22 0.38
CA VAL A 30 7.33 -7.54 1.41
C VAL A 30 7.30 -8.39 2.69
N THR A 31 7.58 -7.72 3.80
CA THR A 31 7.63 -8.33 5.15
C THR A 31 6.63 -7.71 6.11
N GLY A 32 5.98 -6.61 5.71
CA GLY A 32 4.84 -6.08 6.44
C GLY A 32 4.38 -4.73 5.92
N VAL A 33 3.06 -4.52 5.92
CA VAL A 33 2.44 -3.30 5.40
C VAL A 33 1.67 -2.61 6.53
N LYS A 34 1.82 -1.28 6.59
CA LYS A 34 1.07 -0.41 7.51
C LYS A 34 0.31 0.62 6.68
N VAL A 35 -1.00 0.65 6.83
CA VAL A 35 -1.87 1.61 6.15
C VAL A 35 -2.45 2.57 7.17
N ASP A 36 -2.12 3.85 7.06
CA ASP A 36 -2.68 4.94 7.84
C ASP A 36 -3.76 5.65 7.01
N VAL A 37 -5.02 5.26 7.26
CA VAL A 37 -6.19 5.77 6.52
C VAL A 37 -6.57 7.18 6.98
N VAL A 38 -6.61 8.10 6.02
CA VAL A 38 -7.12 9.46 6.22
C VAL A 38 -8.43 9.60 5.46
N LYS A 39 -9.55 9.58 6.19
CA LYS A 39 -10.88 9.72 5.59
C LYS A 39 -11.00 11.06 4.87
N GLY A 40 -11.25 11.01 3.56
CA GLY A 40 -11.40 12.20 2.71
C GLY A 40 -10.09 12.90 2.36
N GLY A 41 -8.94 12.25 2.57
CA GLY A 41 -7.63 12.79 2.25
C GLY A 41 -6.68 11.75 1.66
N GLU A 42 -5.39 12.09 1.66
CA GLU A 42 -4.32 11.18 1.27
C GLU A 42 -4.00 10.24 2.44
N SER A 43 -4.24 8.95 2.24
CA SER A 43 -3.80 7.91 3.17
C SER A 43 -2.35 7.55 2.90
N THR A 44 -1.64 7.10 3.92
CA THR A 44 -0.22 6.73 3.81
C THR A 44 -0.07 5.23 3.93
N VAL A 45 0.62 4.61 2.97
CA VAL A 45 0.93 3.18 2.94
C VAL A 45 2.44 3.02 3.12
N THR A 46 2.85 2.44 4.25
CA THR A 46 4.25 2.13 4.57
C THR A 46 4.50 0.65 4.39
N ILE A 47 5.48 0.31 3.56
CA ILE A 47 5.76 -1.05 3.10
C ILE A 47 7.16 -1.41 3.55
N ASN A 48 7.25 -2.36 4.46
CA ASN A 48 8.51 -2.90 4.94
C ASN A 48 8.90 -4.08 4.07
N HIS A 49 10.12 -4.08 3.56
CA HIS A 49 10.61 -5.10 2.66
C HIS A 49 12.08 -5.43 2.90
N THR A 50 12.50 -6.57 2.36
CA THR A 50 13.88 -7.06 2.43
C THR A 50 14.40 -7.30 1.03
N GLY A 51 15.34 -6.46 0.58
CA GLY A 51 15.89 -6.53 -0.76
C GLY A 51 15.33 -5.42 -1.64
N ASP A 52 15.20 -5.70 -2.92
CA ASP A 52 14.59 -4.79 -3.89
C ASP A 52 13.05 -4.96 -3.87
N LEU A 53 12.35 -3.84 -3.77
CA LEU A 53 10.88 -3.80 -3.84
C LEU A 53 10.48 -3.38 -5.25
N ASP A 54 9.61 -4.16 -5.86
CA ASP A 54 8.98 -3.79 -7.12
C ASP A 54 7.87 -2.76 -6.87
N THR A 55 8.19 -1.49 -7.12
CA THR A 55 7.24 -0.39 -6.94
C THR A 55 6.09 -0.40 -7.96
N GLU A 56 6.29 -1.02 -9.13
CA GLU A 56 5.21 -1.18 -10.11
C GLU A 56 4.21 -2.23 -9.62
N ALA A 57 4.70 -3.37 -9.11
CA ALA A 57 3.84 -4.40 -8.51
C ALA A 57 3.03 -3.85 -7.33
N VAL A 58 3.66 -3.04 -6.47
CA VAL A 58 2.95 -2.36 -5.37
C VAL A 58 1.89 -1.39 -5.87
N SER A 59 2.20 -0.62 -6.93
CA SER A 59 1.22 0.33 -7.49
C SER A 59 0.05 -0.40 -8.12
N ALA A 60 0.30 -1.51 -8.83
CA ALA A 60 -0.73 -2.38 -9.37
C ALA A 60 -1.62 -2.97 -8.26
N ALA A 61 -1.03 -3.45 -7.16
CA ALA A 61 -1.79 -3.96 -6.00
C ALA A 61 -2.73 -2.88 -5.40
N ILE A 62 -2.30 -1.62 -5.36
CA ILE A 62 -3.16 -0.49 -4.92
C ILE A 62 -4.31 -0.25 -5.90
N GLU A 63 -4.04 -0.31 -7.21
CA GLU A 63 -5.05 -0.15 -8.27
C GLU A 63 -6.05 -1.31 -8.31
N GLU A 64 -5.60 -2.54 -8.13
CA GLU A 64 -6.43 -3.75 -8.06
C GLU A 64 -7.36 -3.72 -6.83
N ALA A 65 -6.86 -3.21 -5.70
CA ALA A 65 -7.68 -2.93 -4.53
C ALA A 65 -8.71 -1.79 -4.75
N GLY A 66 -8.64 -1.08 -5.87
CA GLY A 66 -9.58 -0.02 -6.27
C GLY A 66 -9.19 1.38 -5.81
N PHE A 67 -7.92 1.62 -5.51
CA PHE A 67 -7.40 2.92 -5.07
C PHE A 67 -6.40 3.49 -6.05
N THR A 68 -6.14 4.79 -5.95
CA THR A 68 -5.17 5.46 -6.82
C THR A 68 -3.90 5.72 -6.01
N PRO A 69 -2.75 5.10 -6.37
CA PRO A 69 -1.47 5.47 -5.79
C PRO A 69 -1.15 6.92 -6.18
N VAL A 70 -0.63 7.67 -5.22
CA VAL A 70 -0.18 9.05 -5.36
C VAL A 70 1.31 9.03 -5.05
N GLY A 71 2.12 9.24 -6.09
CA GLY A 71 3.57 9.22 -6.06
C GLY A 71 4.13 10.26 -7.02
#